data_AF-A0A9E2PB44-F1
#
_entry.id   AF-A0A9E2PB44-F1
#
_cell.length_a   1.000
_cell.length_b   1.000
_cell.length_c   1.000
_cell.angle_alpha   90.00
_cell.angle_beta   90.00
_cell.angle_gamma   90.00
#
_symmetry.space_group_name_H-M   'P 1'
#
loop_
_entity.id
_entity.type
_entity.pdbx_description
1 polymer ?
#
loop_
_entity_poly.entity_id
_entity_poly.type
_entity_poly.pdbx_seq_one_letter_code
_entity_poly.pdbx_strand_id
1 'polypeptide(L)' 'MKGAGRGRGLGRGQGVGQGGECICPGCGQRQAHERGKPCYGIKCPKCGKLMTRA' A
#
# COMPACT_ATOMS: atom_id res chain seq x y z
N MET A 1 13.22 40.67 8.53
CA MET A 1 12.85 39.35 7.96
C MET A 1 13.31 38.23 8.87
N LYS A 2 12.42 37.36 9.34
CA LYS A 2 12.75 36.10 10.03
C LYS A 2 11.76 35.04 9.60
N GLY A 3 12.20 34.07 8.80
CA GLY A 3 11.39 32.96 8.31
C GLY A 3 12.21 31.69 8.21
N ALA A 4 12.71 31.21 9.35
CA ALA A 4 13.38 29.92 9.46
C ALA A 4 12.32 28.79 9.48
N GLY A 5 11.94 28.30 8.31
CA GLY A 5 11.06 27.13 8.17
C GLY A 5 11.84 25.83 7.97
N ARG A 6 12.47 25.31 9.03
CA ARG A 6 12.95 23.91 9.06
C ARG A 6 11.80 23.00 9.45
N GLY A 7 11.10 22.44 8.47
CA GLY A 7 10.15 21.33 8.63
C GLY A 7 10.63 20.13 7.81
N ARG A 8 11.49 19.28 8.36
CA ARG A 8 11.11 18.02 9.04
C ARG A 8 10.42 17.05 8.07
N GLY A 9 11.26 16.27 7.38
CA GLY A 9 11.01 14.94 6.82
C GLY A 9 9.59 14.57 6.41
N LEU A 10 9.28 14.67 5.12
CA LEU A 10 8.33 13.74 4.50
C LEU A 10 9.04 12.40 4.20
N GLY A 11 9.39 11.71 5.28
CA GLY A 11 9.32 10.25 5.29
C GLY A 11 7.85 9.87 5.22
N ARG A 12 7.27 9.92 4.03
CA ARG A 12 6.04 9.20 3.68
C ARG A 12 6.46 8.22 2.61
N GLY A 13 7.00 7.10 3.09
CA GLY A 13 7.42 6.01 2.23
C GLY A 13 6.30 5.59 1.29
N GLN A 14 6.72 5.18 0.10
CA GLN A 14 5.98 4.27 -0.78
C GLN A 14 4.59 4.75 -1.20
N GLY A 15 4.56 5.63 -2.19
CA GLY A 15 3.45 5.77 -3.13
C GLY A 15 3.89 5.57 -4.59
N VAL A 16 5.02 4.90 -4.81
CA VAL A 16 5.46 4.49 -6.15
C VAL A 16 4.69 3.23 -6.53
N GLY A 17 3.61 3.39 -7.30
CA GLY A 17 2.93 2.22 -7.84
C GLY A 17 1.56 2.51 -8.44
N GLN A 18 1.52 3.05 -9.66
CA GLN A 18 0.38 2.88 -10.58
C GLN A 18 0.27 1.44 -11.12
N GLY A 19 0.93 0.47 -10.46
CA GLY A 19 0.60 -0.95 -10.46
C GLY A 19 0.37 -1.34 -9.00
N GLY A 20 -0.79 -0.99 -8.47
CA GLY A 20 -1.03 -0.96 -7.03
C GLY A 20 -0.96 -2.35 -6.43
N GLU A 21 0.05 -2.62 -5.60
CA GLU A 21 0.16 -3.86 -4.84
C GLU A 21 -1.09 -4.13 -3.99
N CYS A 22 -1.43 -5.41 -3.85
CA CYS A 22 -2.53 -5.83 -3.01
C CYS A 22 -2.01 -6.06 -1.59
N ILE A 23 -2.65 -5.47 -0.59
CA ILE A 23 -2.35 -5.62 0.83
C ILE A 23 -3.51 -6.32 1.58
N CYS A 24 -3.26 -7.34 2.42
CA CYS A 24 -4.29 -7.87 3.35
C CYS A 24 -4.46 -6.84 4.48
N PRO A 25 -5.64 -6.22 4.66
CA PRO A 25 -5.86 -5.27 5.75
C PRO A 25 -5.92 -5.96 7.13
N GLY A 26 -6.06 -7.29 7.16
CA GLY A 26 -6.06 -8.05 8.41
C GLY A 26 -4.68 -8.45 8.93
N CYS A 27 -3.67 -8.59 8.07
CA CYS A 27 -2.34 -9.06 8.48
C CYS A 27 -1.16 -8.30 7.84
N GLY A 28 -1.43 -7.32 6.97
CA GLY A 28 -0.39 -6.52 6.30
C GLY A 28 0.38 -7.26 5.20
N GLN A 29 -0.12 -8.40 4.70
CA GLN A 29 0.55 -9.15 3.64
C GLN A 29 0.50 -8.38 2.33
N ARG A 30 1.65 -8.17 1.68
CA ARG A 30 1.76 -7.47 0.39
C ARG A 30 1.98 -8.47 -0.74
N GLN A 31 1.25 -8.31 -1.84
CA GLN A 31 1.42 -9.10 -3.06
C GLN A 31 1.43 -8.18 -4.27
N ALA A 32 2.20 -8.57 -5.29
CA ALA A 32 2.15 -7.93 -6.59
C ALA A 32 0.73 -8.06 -7.16
N HIS A 33 0.16 -6.95 -7.60
CA HIS A 33 -1.14 -6.97 -8.25
C HIS A 33 -1.02 -7.50 -9.67
N GLU A 34 -1.73 -8.59 -9.95
CA GLU A 34 -1.88 -9.10 -11.31
C GLU A 34 -2.85 -8.21 -12.10
N ARG A 35 -2.38 -7.68 -13.23
CA ARG A 35 -3.24 -6.96 -14.19
C ARG A 35 -4.37 -7.88 -14.64
N GLY A 36 -5.61 -7.41 -14.53
CA GLY A 36 -6.80 -8.19 -14.89
C GLY A 36 -7.45 -8.95 -13.73
N LYS A 37 -6.84 -8.96 -12.53
CA LYS A 37 -7.47 -9.47 -11.31
C LYS A 37 -7.53 -8.39 -10.24
N PRO A 38 -8.72 -7.98 -9.77
CA PRO A 38 -8.82 -7.02 -8.69
C PRO A 38 -8.23 -7.57 -7.38
N CYS A 39 -7.59 -6.72 -6.58
CA CYS A 39 -7.04 -7.12 -5.27
C CYS A 39 -8.09 -7.73 -4.34
N TYR A 40 -9.31 -7.18 -4.36
CA TYR A 40 -10.45 -7.68 -3.58
C TYR A 40 -11.02 -9.02 -4.09
N GLY A 41 -10.51 -9.56 -5.20
CA GLY A 41 -10.76 -10.94 -5.64
C GLY A 41 -9.72 -11.95 -5.13
N ILE A 42 -8.62 -11.48 -4.53
CA ILE A 42 -7.52 -12.32 -4.06
C ILE A 42 -7.74 -12.62 -2.56
N LYS A 43 -7.88 -13.90 -2.21
CA LYS A 43 -7.85 -14.33 -0.81
C LYS A 43 -6.41 -14.38 -0.31
N CYS A 44 -6.16 -13.78 0.83
CA CYS A 44 -4.84 -13.80 1.43
C CYS A 44 -4.52 -15.19 2.03
N PRO A 45 -3.35 -15.78 1.71
CA PRO A 45 -2.97 -17.10 2.22
C PRO A 45 -2.63 -17.12 3.71
N LYS A 46 -2.38 -15.96 4.34
CA LYS A 46 -2.11 -15.86 5.79
C LYS A 46 -3.37 -15.72 6.62
N CYS A 47 -4.27 -14.82 6.19
CA CYS A 47 -5.39 -14.33 7.01
C CYS A 47 -6.75 -14.84 6.49
N GLY A 48 -6.83 -15.38 5.27
CA GLY A 48 -8.08 -15.77 4.60
C GLY A 48 -8.98 -14.62 4.14
N LYS A 49 -8.68 -13.37 4.55
CA LYS A 49 -9.42 -12.17 4.13
C LYS A 49 -9.09 -11.78 2.69
N LEU A 50 -10.03 -11.06 2.06
CA LEU A 50 -9.80 -10.44 0.77
C LEU A 50 -8.74 -9.35 0.89
N MET A 51 -7.83 -9.32 -0.08
CA MET A 51 -6.83 -8.28 -0.15
C MET A 51 -7.47 -6.97 -0.63
N THR A 52 -6.90 -5.84 -0.24
CA THR A 52 -7.29 -4.52 -0.76
C THR A 52 -6.15 -3.95 -1.57
N ARG A 53 -6.43 -2.98 -2.42
CA ARG A 53 -5.37 -2.13 -2.98
C ARG A 53 -4.74 -1.33 -1.83
N ALA A 54 -3.41 -1.25 -1.81
CA ALA A 54 -2.65 -0.37 -0.90
C ALA A 54 -2.81 1.11 -1.26
#